data_AF-A0A7J6QKH4-F1
#
_entry.id   AF-A0A7J6QKH4-F1
#
_cell.length_a   1.000
_cell.length_b   1.000
_cell.length_c   1.000
_cell.angle_alpha   90.00
_cell.angle_beta   90.00
_cell.angle_gamma   90.00
#
_symmetry.space_group_name_H-M   'P 1'
#
loop_
_entity.id
_entity.type
_entity.pdbx_description
1 polymer ?
#
loop_
_entity_poly.entity_id
_entity_poly.type
_entity_poly.pdbx_seq_one_letter_code
_entity_poly.pdbx_strand_id
1 'polypeptide(L)'
;MSQMAERLGNYLRGTYFEVWHQHCSKTDFEADRKALLDMFALVRPDEILDKFNSLTWDRSTRVVSFLTMLRRYMTNYNKTLPADHKLSSTHMDKMIMDRMIANAPDGAKSVLRRRQPKTIQEVCEIFEDFKERAPAKSGGPAAAGIALGGTATDDHVSKLIDTFTASQNAMVGSITKLVNQMKDTGGNGFGPNGGRRSQKGKGKKRTPKCYLCSDAHWALSCPFKKHDRGCFICGSSDHMARSCPQYSSFVTTIANKKASGVSGNC
;
A
#
# COMPACT_ATOMS: atom_id res chain seq x y z
N MET A 1 36.20 14.28 -35.28
CA MET A 1 35.59 13.53 -34.16
C MET A 1 36.54 13.35 -32.98
N SER A 2 37.86 13.11 -33.16
CA SER A 2 38.83 12.93 -32.06
C SER A 2 38.73 13.94 -30.89
N GLN A 3 38.59 15.25 -31.17
CA GLN A 3 38.45 16.27 -30.11
C GLN A 3 37.20 16.09 -29.22
N MET A 4 36.15 15.40 -29.69
CA MET A 4 34.97 15.12 -28.86
C MET A 4 35.25 13.97 -27.89
N ALA A 5 36.06 12.98 -28.28
CA ALA A 5 36.49 11.88 -27.41
C ALA A 5 37.36 12.40 -26.27
N GLU A 6 38.42 13.17 -26.56
CA GLU A 6 39.28 13.77 -25.52
C GLU A 6 38.50 14.64 -24.53
N ARG A 7 37.54 15.45 -25.02
CA ARG A 7 36.75 16.34 -24.17
C ARG A 7 35.75 15.61 -23.28
N LEU A 8 35.44 14.35 -23.55
CA LEU A 8 34.47 13.57 -22.78
C LEU A 8 34.94 13.35 -21.34
N GLY A 9 36.25 13.09 -21.14
CA GLY A 9 36.85 12.94 -19.82
C GLY A 9 36.70 14.17 -18.93
N ASN A 10 36.64 15.38 -19.50
CA ASN A 10 36.52 16.62 -18.73
C ASN A 10 35.17 16.76 -17.98
N TYR A 11 34.17 15.94 -18.33
CA TYR A 11 32.88 15.89 -17.64
C TYR A 11 32.83 14.81 -16.54
N LEU A 12 33.83 13.92 -16.47
CA LEU A 12 33.92 12.86 -15.48
C LEU A 12 34.77 13.30 -14.28
N ARG A 13 34.51 12.73 -13.10
CA ARG A 13 35.25 13.03 -11.86
C ARG A 13 35.47 11.77 -11.03
N GLY A 14 36.53 11.78 -10.22
CA GLY A 14 36.87 10.67 -9.32
C GLY A 14 37.08 9.36 -10.07
N THR A 15 36.58 8.26 -9.49
CA THR A 15 36.69 6.90 -10.04
C THR A 15 36.18 6.78 -11.48
N TYR A 16 35.15 7.56 -11.86
CA TYR A 16 34.61 7.55 -13.23
C TYR A 16 35.59 8.13 -14.25
N PHE A 17 36.39 9.13 -13.86
CA PHE A 17 37.46 9.68 -14.69
C PHE A 17 38.62 8.68 -14.82
N GLU A 18 39.03 8.05 -13.71
CA GLU A 18 40.11 7.05 -13.71
C GLU A 18 39.77 5.85 -14.61
N VAL A 19 38.55 5.32 -14.49
CA VAL A 19 38.04 4.22 -15.33
C VAL A 19 38.00 4.63 -16.80
N TRP A 20 37.47 5.81 -17.14
CA TRP A 20 37.53 6.32 -18.52
C TRP A 20 38.97 6.44 -19.02
N HIS A 21 39.85 6.99 -18.20
CA HIS A 21 41.24 7.24 -18.58
C HIS A 21 42.02 5.95 -18.84
N GLN A 22 41.68 4.85 -18.16
CA GLN A 22 42.31 3.53 -18.31
C GLN A 22 41.69 2.67 -19.42
N HIS A 23 40.37 2.78 -19.66
CA HIS A 23 39.64 1.87 -20.54
C HIS A 23 39.19 2.46 -21.89
N CYS A 24 39.27 3.78 -22.09
CA CYS A 24 38.86 4.44 -23.34
C CYS A 24 40.05 4.89 -24.21
N SER A 25 39.85 4.83 -25.53
CA SER A 25 40.85 5.05 -26.58
C SER A 25 41.21 6.51 -26.81
N LYS A 26 40.31 7.44 -26.45
CA LYS A 26 40.41 8.91 -26.59
C LYS A 26 40.46 9.39 -28.04
N THR A 27 40.26 8.50 -29.02
CA THR A 27 40.36 8.78 -30.47
C THR A 27 39.02 8.58 -31.19
N ASP A 28 38.26 7.54 -30.84
CA ASP A 28 36.90 7.29 -31.34
C ASP A 28 35.85 7.60 -30.28
N PHE A 29 35.03 8.62 -30.57
CA PHE A 29 33.97 9.08 -29.68
C PHE A 29 32.84 8.06 -29.49
N GLU A 30 32.42 7.33 -30.53
CA GLU A 30 31.32 6.37 -30.40
C GLU A 30 31.80 5.07 -29.73
N ALA A 31 33.05 4.67 -29.97
CA ALA A 31 33.67 3.56 -29.23
C ALA A 31 33.84 3.89 -27.74
N ASP A 32 34.38 5.06 -27.40
CA ASP A 32 34.57 5.50 -26.01
C ASP A 32 33.24 5.75 -25.29
N ARG A 33 32.25 6.33 -25.98
CA ARG A 33 30.88 6.49 -25.48
C ARG A 33 30.22 5.15 -25.21
N LYS A 34 30.37 4.18 -26.12
CA LYS A 34 29.86 2.82 -25.92
C LYS A 34 30.56 2.13 -24.74
N ALA A 35 31.89 2.19 -24.69
CA ALA A 35 32.66 1.63 -23.58
C ALA A 35 32.23 2.21 -22.23
N LEU A 36 31.99 3.53 -22.15
CA LEU A 36 31.42 4.14 -20.95
C LEU A 36 29.99 3.69 -20.67
N LEU A 37 29.10 3.63 -21.67
CA LEU A 37 27.73 3.16 -21.46
C LEU A 37 27.69 1.70 -21.01
N ASP A 38 28.54 0.83 -21.55
CA ASP A 38 28.69 -0.56 -21.11
C ASP A 38 29.28 -0.62 -19.68
N MET A 39 30.25 0.23 -19.33
CA MET A 39 30.80 0.32 -17.96
C MET A 39 29.82 0.96 -16.95
N PHE A 40 28.95 1.87 -17.39
CA PHE A 40 27.84 2.40 -16.58
C PHE A 40 26.68 1.40 -16.51
N ALA A 41 26.49 0.52 -17.49
CA ALA A 41 25.60 -0.63 -17.38
C ALA A 41 26.16 -1.74 -16.46
N LEU A 42 27.48 -1.77 -16.26
CA LEU A 42 28.15 -2.50 -15.18
C LEU A 42 28.00 -1.84 -13.80
N VAL A 43 27.32 -0.68 -13.68
CA VAL A 43 26.61 -0.34 -12.43
C VAL A 43 25.50 -1.39 -12.29
N ARG A 44 25.88 -2.54 -11.71
CA ARG A 44 25.00 -3.69 -11.51
C ARG A 44 23.66 -3.19 -10.98
N PRO A 45 22.52 -3.43 -11.66
CA PRO A 45 21.23 -3.18 -11.04
C PRO A 45 21.24 -3.93 -9.72
N ASP A 46 21.07 -3.21 -8.61
CA ASP A 46 21.42 -3.76 -7.30
C ASP A 46 20.57 -5.00 -7.05
N GLU A 47 21.23 -6.17 -7.08
CA GLU A 47 20.55 -7.46 -7.17
C GLU A 47 19.68 -7.73 -5.93
N ILE A 48 20.00 -7.09 -4.80
CA ILE A 48 19.23 -7.17 -3.55
C ILE A 48 18.00 -6.26 -3.65
N LEU A 49 18.14 -5.06 -4.20
CA LEU A 49 17.04 -4.13 -4.44
C LEU A 49 16.09 -4.63 -5.55
N ASP A 50 16.61 -5.24 -6.61
CA ASP A 50 15.81 -5.88 -7.67
C ASP A 50 15.02 -7.07 -7.11
N LYS A 51 15.67 -7.97 -6.35
CA LYS A 51 14.97 -9.04 -5.62
C LYS A 51 13.91 -8.49 -4.68
N PHE A 52 14.19 -7.42 -3.93
CA PHE A 52 13.19 -6.74 -3.11
C PHE A 52 12.00 -6.21 -3.92
N ASN A 53 12.25 -5.67 -5.12
CA ASN A 53 11.25 -5.18 -6.06
C ASN A 53 10.52 -6.28 -6.84
N SER A 54 10.97 -7.54 -6.80
CA SER A 54 10.21 -8.69 -7.29
C SER A 54 9.40 -9.41 -6.21
N LEU A 55 9.69 -9.21 -4.91
CA LEU A 55 8.92 -9.81 -3.81
C LEU A 55 7.44 -9.46 -3.85
N THR A 56 6.58 -10.46 -3.95
CA THR A 56 5.11 -10.33 -3.90
C THR A 56 4.54 -10.90 -2.60
N TRP A 57 3.40 -10.35 -2.15
CA TRP A 57 2.69 -10.88 -1.00
C TRP A 57 1.74 -12.01 -1.42
N ASP A 58 1.99 -13.22 -0.91
CA ASP A 58 1.00 -14.30 -0.98
C ASP A 58 -0.14 -14.05 0.03
N ARG A 59 -1.36 -13.90 -0.51
CA ARG A 59 -2.60 -13.63 0.23
C ARG A 59 -3.02 -14.76 1.18
N SER A 60 -2.37 -15.94 1.14
CA SER A 60 -2.52 -16.99 2.15
C SER A 60 -1.76 -16.68 3.45
N THR A 61 -0.63 -15.98 3.36
CA THR A 61 0.33 -15.75 4.45
C THR A 61 -0.13 -14.63 5.40
N ARG A 62 0.53 -14.50 6.57
CA ARG A 62 0.33 -13.34 7.46
C ARG A 62 1.09 -12.13 6.90
N VAL A 63 0.50 -10.94 6.99
CA VAL A 63 1.13 -9.71 6.50
C VAL A 63 2.43 -9.43 7.25
N VAL A 64 2.46 -9.75 8.55
CA VAL A 64 3.64 -9.62 9.41
C VAL A 64 4.82 -10.48 8.91
N SER A 65 4.56 -11.66 8.33
CA SER A 65 5.60 -12.52 7.75
C SER A 65 6.21 -11.88 6.50
N PHE A 66 5.36 -11.32 5.62
CA PHE A 66 5.81 -10.57 4.45
C PHE A 66 6.60 -9.31 4.84
N LEU A 67 6.11 -8.53 5.81
CA LEU A 67 6.83 -7.38 6.37
C LEU A 67 8.21 -7.77 6.92
N THR A 68 8.30 -8.89 7.64
CA THR A 68 9.57 -9.40 8.19
C THR A 68 10.57 -9.72 7.08
N MET A 69 10.09 -10.32 5.98
CA MET A 69 10.91 -10.56 4.79
C MET A 69 11.39 -9.25 4.16
N LEU A 70 10.50 -8.26 3.95
CA LEU A 70 10.87 -6.94 3.40
C LEU A 70 11.92 -6.23 4.26
N ARG A 71 11.74 -6.24 5.60
CA ARG A 71 12.70 -5.70 6.57
C ARG A 71 14.06 -6.38 6.49
N ARG A 72 14.09 -7.72 6.36
CA ARG A 72 15.35 -8.46 6.21
C ARG A 72 16.10 -8.08 4.93
N TYR A 73 15.38 -7.95 3.81
CA TYR A 73 15.97 -7.52 2.54
C TYR A 73 16.54 -6.10 2.61
N MET A 74 15.78 -5.13 3.14
CA MET A 74 16.27 -3.75 3.32
C MET A 74 17.46 -3.65 4.29
N THR A 75 17.46 -4.39 5.39
CA THR A 75 18.60 -4.45 6.32
C THR A 75 19.85 -5.05 5.64
N ASN A 76 19.70 -6.04 4.77
CA ASN A 76 20.82 -6.64 4.05
C ASN A 76 21.34 -5.73 2.93
N TYR A 77 20.45 -5.08 2.17
CA TYR A 77 20.82 -4.04 1.20
C TYR A 77 21.56 -2.88 1.88
N ASN A 78 21.05 -2.38 3.00
CA ASN A 78 21.73 -1.30 3.73
C ASN A 78 23.08 -1.74 4.31
N LYS A 79 23.36 -3.04 4.47
CA LYS A 79 24.71 -3.53 4.82
C LYS A 79 25.68 -3.45 3.65
N THR A 80 25.24 -3.72 2.41
CA THR A 80 26.11 -3.68 1.21
C THR A 80 26.44 -2.27 0.72
N LEU A 81 25.63 -1.28 1.07
CA LEU A 81 25.90 0.13 0.73
C LEU A 81 27.19 0.67 1.39
N PRO A 82 27.92 1.58 0.73
CA PRO A 82 29.00 2.38 1.35
C PRO A 82 28.56 3.13 2.64
N ALA A 83 29.52 3.51 3.48
CA ALA A 83 29.26 4.11 4.80
C ALA A 83 28.60 5.51 4.72
N ASP A 84 28.96 6.29 3.69
CA ASP A 84 28.40 7.59 3.33
C ASP A 84 27.00 7.49 2.67
N HIS A 85 26.66 6.33 2.10
CA HIS A 85 25.40 6.07 1.42
C HIS A 85 24.40 5.23 2.26
N LYS A 86 24.66 5.02 3.56
CA LYS A 86 23.76 4.25 4.43
C LYS A 86 22.37 4.88 4.53
N LEU A 87 21.34 4.08 4.30
CA LEU A 87 19.95 4.49 4.47
C LEU A 87 19.60 4.63 5.94
N SER A 88 18.90 5.71 6.30
CA SER A 88 18.28 5.85 7.62
C SER A 88 17.08 4.91 7.78
N SER A 89 16.70 4.60 9.03
CA SER A 89 15.50 3.77 9.30
C SER A 89 14.26 4.31 8.60
N THR A 90 14.05 5.63 8.64
CA THR A 90 12.92 6.32 8.00
C THR A 90 12.87 6.11 6.49
N HIS A 91 14.02 6.10 5.81
CA HIS A 91 14.07 5.83 4.37
C HIS A 91 13.78 4.36 4.05
N MET A 92 14.32 3.42 4.84
CA MET A 92 14.01 2.00 4.68
C MET A 92 12.52 1.71 4.95
N ASP A 93 11.95 2.28 6.02
CA ASP A 93 10.52 2.13 6.35
C ASP A 93 9.63 2.71 5.23
N LYS A 94 10.02 3.83 4.61
CA LYS A 94 9.32 4.37 3.44
C LYS A 94 9.36 3.42 2.24
N MET A 95 10.55 2.91 1.87
CA MET A 95 10.69 1.92 0.78
C MET A 95 9.86 0.66 1.04
N ILE A 96 9.78 0.20 2.30
CA ILE A 96 8.94 -0.94 2.72
C ILE A 96 7.46 -0.60 2.55
N MET A 97 7.00 0.58 2.99
CA MET A 97 5.60 0.99 2.80
C MET A 97 5.24 1.10 1.31
N ASP A 98 6.08 1.73 0.50
CA ASP A 98 5.88 1.85 -0.95
C ASP A 98 5.79 0.46 -1.61
N ARG A 99 6.68 -0.47 -1.22
CA ARG A 99 6.66 -1.87 -1.70
C ARG A 99 5.43 -2.64 -1.25
N MET A 100 4.97 -2.45 -0.02
CA MET A 100 3.71 -3.02 0.45
C MET A 100 2.55 -2.47 -0.38
N ILE A 101 2.41 -1.15 -0.50
CA ILE A 101 1.32 -0.48 -1.24
C ILE A 101 1.27 -0.93 -2.72
N ALA A 102 2.43 -1.12 -3.37
CA ALA A 102 2.50 -1.68 -4.72
C ALA A 102 1.90 -3.11 -4.83
N ASN A 103 2.05 -3.92 -3.78
CA ASN A 103 1.50 -5.27 -3.65
C ASN A 103 0.06 -5.33 -3.10
N ALA A 104 -0.59 -4.19 -2.89
CA ALA A 104 -1.95 -4.17 -2.37
C ALA A 104 -2.95 -4.84 -3.33
N PRO A 105 -3.87 -5.70 -2.84
CA PRO A 105 -5.02 -6.13 -3.63
C PRO A 105 -5.83 -4.93 -4.14
N ASP A 106 -6.49 -5.05 -5.30
CA ASP A 106 -7.18 -3.89 -5.92
C ASP A 106 -8.28 -3.29 -5.04
N GLY A 107 -8.94 -4.11 -4.22
CA GLY A 107 -9.85 -3.63 -3.17
C GLY A 107 -9.14 -2.75 -2.14
N ALA A 108 -7.97 -3.17 -1.65
CA ALA A 108 -7.16 -2.46 -0.67
C ALA A 108 -6.59 -1.15 -1.23
N LYS A 109 -6.18 -1.10 -2.52
CA LYS A 109 -5.70 0.14 -3.19
C LYS A 109 -6.69 1.31 -3.01
N SER A 110 -8.00 1.03 -3.04
CA SER A 110 -9.02 2.07 -2.83
C SER A 110 -9.08 2.60 -1.40
N VAL A 111 -8.78 1.76 -0.40
CA VAL A 111 -8.73 2.11 1.02
C VAL A 111 -7.44 2.86 1.34
N LEU A 112 -6.30 2.40 0.80
CA LEU A 112 -5.00 3.05 0.95
C LEU A 112 -5.02 4.49 0.45
N ARG A 113 -5.60 4.75 -0.74
CA ARG A 113 -5.77 6.13 -1.27
C ARG A 113 -6.64 7.03 -0.40
N ARG A 114 -7.58 6.46 0.38
CA ARG A 114 -8.49 7.21 1.26
C ARG A 114 -7.94 7.44 2.66
N ARG A 115 -7.28 6.43 3.25
CA ARG A 115 -6.67 6.53 4.59
C ARG A 115 -5.33 7.23 4.59
N GLN A 116 -4.58 7.21 3.48
CA GLN A 116 -3.21 7.74 3.35
C GLN A 116 -2.32 7.36 4.56
N PRO A 117 -2.10 6.05 4.80
CA PRO A 117 -1.32 5.59 5.95
C PRO A 117 0.09 6.18 5.92
N LYS A 118 0.57 6.61 7.09
CA LYS A 118 1.91 7.19 7.29
C LYS A 118 2.87 6.23 7.99
N THR A 119 2.36 5.13 8.51
CA THR A 119 3.13 4.12 9.24
C THR A 119 2.92 2.73 8.65
N ILE A 120 3.96 1.88 8.75
CA ILE A 120 3.88 0.46 8.37
C ILE A 120 2.71 -0.24 9.10
N GLN A 121 2.47 0.12 10.36
CA GLN A 121 1.39 -0.45 11.17
C GLN A 121 0.01 -0.21 10.54
N GLU A 122 -0.30 1.01 10.11
CA GLU A 122 -1.55 1.33 9.43
C GLU A 122 -1.69 0.60 8.07
N VAL A 123 -0.58 0.38 7.35
CA VAL A 123 -0.57 -0.43 6.12
C VAL A 123 -0.88 -1.90 6.46
N CYS A 124 -0.23 -2.48 7.48
CA CYS A 124 -0.48 -3.85 7.93
C CYS A 124 -1.94 -4.09 8.33
N GLU A 125 -2.53 -3.17 9.10
CA GLU A 125 -3.95 -3.22 9.47
C GLU A 125 -4.86 -3.28 8.25
N ILE A 126 -4.60 -2.44 7.24
CA ILE A 126 -5.39 -2.44 6.00
C ILE A 126 -5.19 -3.76 5.23
N PHE A 127 -4.01 -4.38 5.27
CA PHE A 127 -3.75 -5.62 4.52
C PHE A 127 -4.42 -6.85 5.14
N GLU A 128 -4.44 -6.98 6.48
CA GLU A 128 -5.08 -8.13 7.14
C GLU A 128 -6.61 -8.17 6.88
N ASP A 129 -7.27 -7.02 6.64
CA ASP A 129 -8.67 -6.94 6.20
C ASP A 129 -8.94 -7.57 4.82
N PHE A 130 -7.90 -7.68 3.96
CA PHE A 130 -8.00 -8.22 2.58
C PHE A 130 -7.27 -9.55 2.38
N LYS A 131 -6.77 -10.16 3.46
CA LYS A 131 -6.20 -11.50 3.45
C LYS A 131 -7.23 -12.53 2.98
N GLU A 132 -6.82 -13.51 2.18
CA GLU A 132 -7.73 -14.60 1.83
C GLU A 132 -8.02 -15.46 3.06
N ARG A 133 -9.30 -15.54 3.41
CA ARG A 133 -9.75 -16.41 4.49
C ARG A 133 -9.65 -17.84 3.99
N ALA A 134 -8.62 -18.55 4.44
CA ALA A 134 -8.35 -19.95 4.08
C ALA A 134 -9.65 -20.77 4.11
N PRO A 135 -9.89 -21.65 3.11
CA PRO A 135 -11.07 -22.50 3.11
C PRO A 135 -11.08 -23.30 4.41
N ALA A 136 -12.19 -23.23 5.14
CA ALA A 136 -12.35 -24.00 6.37
C ALA A 136 -12.24 -25.49 5.99
N LYS A 137 -11.20 -26.17 6.48
CA LYS A 137 -11.05 -27.61 6.30
C LYS A 137 -12.30 -28.28 6.87
N SER A 138 -13.15 -28.80 5.99
CA SER A 138 -14.27 -29.65 6.36
C SER A 138 -13.71 -30.89 7.04
N GLY A 139 -14.03 -31.08 8.32
CA GLY A 139 -13.55 -32.23 9.08
C GLY A 139 -14.10 -33.55 8.51
N GLY A 140 -13.19 -34.45 8.16
CA GLY A 140 -13.44 -35.86 7.84
C GLY A 140 -12.25 -36.67 8.35
N PRO A 141 -12.45 -37.90 8.87
CA PRO A 141 -11.44 -38.60 9.66
C PRO A 141 -10.30 -39.21 8.81
N ALA A 142 -9.23 -39.59 9.52
CA ALA A 142 -7.95 -39.97 8.94
C ALA A 142 -7.92 -41.31 8.18
N ALA A 143 -6.96 -41.42 7.27
CA ALA A 143 -6.36 -42.68 6.86
C ALA A 143 -4.83 -42.57 7.05
N ALA A 144 -4.22 -43.60 7.64
CA ALA A 144 -2.79 -43.62 7.97
C ALA A 144 -1.92 -44.10 6.78
N GLY A 145 -0.68 -43.61 6.69
CA GLY A 145 0.31 -44.05 5.71
C GLY A 145 1.73 -43.65 6.11
N ILE A 146 2.68 -44.58 5.98
CA ILE A 146 4.07 -44.54 6.48
C ILE A 146 4.96 -44.88 5.24
N ALA A 147 6.15 -44.31 4.97
CA ALA A 147 7.20 -43.85 5.88
C ALA A 147 8.23 -42.87 5.24
N LEU A 148 9.15 -42.37 6.09
CA LEU A 148 10.59 -42.12 5.84
C LEU A 148 11.08 -41.03 4.85
N GLY A 149 12.07 -40.26 5.31
CA GLY A 149 12.89 -39.34 4.50
C GLY A 149 13.18 -38.01 5.22
N GLY A 150 14.24 -37.96 6.02
CA GLY A 150 14.51 -36.80 6.89
C GLY A 150 15.37 -35.70 6.27
N THR A 151 14.86 -34.46 6.30
CA THR A 151 15.65 -33.22 6.38
C THR A 151 14.95 -32.28 7.38
N ALA A 152 15.71 -31.44 8.08
CA ALA A 152 15.19 -30.63 9.21
C ALA A 152 14.01 -29.74 8.80
N THR A 153 12.88 -29.85 9.50
CA THR A 153 11.61 -29.29 9.06
C THR A 153 11.43 -27.80 9.38
N ASP A 154 10.82 -27.09 8.44
CA ASP A 154 10.43 -25.67 8.50
C ASP A 154 9.55 -25.33 9.73
N ASP A 155 8.86 -26.34 10.28
CA ASP A 155 8.12 -26.30 11.54
C ASP A 155 8.98 -25.91 12.76
N HIS A 156 10.25 -26.33 12.82
CA HIS A 156 11.11 -25.99 13.95
C HIS A 156 11.53 -24.53 13.89
N VAL A 157 11.88 -24.04 12.69
CA VAL A 157 12.19 -22.62 12.45
C VAL A 157 10.96 -21.76 12.74
N SER A 158 9.77 -22.18 12.30
CA SER A 158 8.51 -21.50 12.59
C SER A 158 8.21 -21.42 14.09
N LYS A 159 8.38 -22.53 14.84
CA LYS A 159 8.21 -22.54 16.31
C LYS A 159 9.22 -21.67 17.04
N LEU A 160 10.47 -21.60 16.58
CA LEU A 160 11.47 -20.70 17.13
C LEU A 160 11.13 -19.22 16.86
N ILE A 161 10.66 -18.90 15.64
CA ILE A 161 10.19 -17.55 15.29
C ILE A 161 8.96 -17.17 16.11
N ASP A 162 7.98 -18.06 16.30
CA ASP A 162 6.79 -17.79 17.12
C ASP A 162 7.15 -17.60 18.60
N THR A 163 8.06 -18.42 19.15
CA THR A 163 8.54 -18.29 20.54
C THR A 163 9.31 -16.98 20.74
N PHE A 164 10.16 -16.60 19.79
CA PHE A 164 10.91 -15.34 19.80
C PHE A 164 10.01 -14.12 19.59
N THR A 165 8.96 -14.25 18.79
CA THR A 165 7.95 -13.20 18.58
C THR A 165 7.07 -13.03 19.82
N ALA A 166 6.71 -14.12 20.49
CA ALA A 166 5.98 -14.10 21.76
C ALA A 166 6.80 -13.43 22.87
N SER A 167 8.11 -13.74 22.99
CA SER A 167 8.97 -13.12 24.01
C SER A 167 9.21 -11.63 23.75
N GLN A 168 9.43 -11.20 22.50
CA GLN A 168 9.52 -9.78 22.17
C GLN A 168 8.19 -9.04 22.40
N ASN A 169 7.04 -9.64 22.06
CA ASN A 169 5.74 -9.03 22.34
C ASN A 169 5.45 -8.91 23.85
N ALA A 170 5.93 -9.84 24.67
CA ALA A 170 5.86 -9.74 26.13
C ALA A 170 6.75 -8.60 26.68
N MET A 171 7.94 -8.40 26.11
CA MET A 171 8.82 -7.27 26.45
C MET A 171 8.20 -5.93 26.04
N VAL A 172 7.68 -5.80 24.82
CA VAL A 172 6.97 -4.60 24.35
C VAL A 172 5.69 -4.34 25.15
N GLY A 173 4.95 -5.39 25.55
CA GLY A 173 3.80 -5.27 26.45
C GLY A 173 4.17 -4.75 27.83
N SER A 174 5.31 -5.19 28.37
CA SER A 174 5.85 -4.71 29.65
C SER A 174 6.28 -3.25 29.58
N ILE A 175 6.98 -2.86 28.50
CA ILE A 175 7.35 -1.45 28.22
C ILE A 175 6.10 -0.59 28.05
N THR A 176 5.09 -1.05 27.31
CA THR A 176 3.82 -0.32 27.10
C THR A 176 3.07 -0.15 28.42
N LYS A 177 3.08 -1.16 29.30
CA LYS A 177 2.46 -1.08 30.62
C LYS A 177 3.17 -0.06 31.53
N LEU A 178 4.50 0.00 31.50
CA LEU A 178 5.29 1.02 32.21
C LEU A 178 5.05 2.43 31.64
N VAL A 179 5.00 2.59 30.32
CA VAL A 179 4.69 3.88 29.65
C VAL A 179 3.27 4.38 30.00
N ASN A 180 2.30 3.48 30.14
CA ASN A 180 0.95 3.86 30.60
C ASN A 180 0.94 4.20 32.10
N GLN A 181 1.64 3.44 32.94
CA GLN A 181 1.79 3.77 34.37
C GLN A 181 2.46 5.13 34.61
N MET A 182 3.33 5.59 33.70
CA MET A 182 3.90 6.94 33.73
C MET A 182 2.95 8.05 33.21
N LYS A 183 1.80 7.71 32.61
CA LYS A 183 0.77 8.68 32.20
C LYS A 183 -0.31 8.90 33.26
N ASP A 184 -0.56 7.93 34.13
CA ASP A 184 -1.70 7.97 35.06
C ASP A 184 -1.45 8.86 36.31
N THR A 185 -0.28 9.49 36.44
CA THR A 185 0.05 10.41 37.55
C THR A 185 -0.20 11.89 37.24
N GLY A 186 -0.87 12.23 36.13
CA GLY A 186 -1.05 13.62 35.69
C GLY A 186 -2.43 14.00 35.16
N GLY A 187 -3.32 14.47 36.05
CA GLY A 187 -4.30 15.52 35.71
C GLY A 187 -5.72 15.10 35.28
N ASN A 188 -6.66 15.39 36.18
CA ASN A 188 -8.12 15.51 36.01
C ASN A 188 -8.72 15.69 34.60
N GLY A 189 -9.76 14.87 34.33
CA GLY A 189 -11.07 15.38 33.94
C GLY A 189 -11.44 15.39 32.45
N PHE A 190 -12.40 14.54 32.05
CA PHE A 190 -13.76 14.95 31.64
C PHE A 190 -14.64 13.70 31.40
N GLY A 191 -15.95 13.83 31.63
CA GLY A 191 -16.89 12.70 31.66
C GLY A 191 -17.33 12.12 30.30
N PRO A 192 -18.06 10.99 30.29
CA PRO A 192 -18.31 10.19 29.08
C PRO A 192 -19.64 10.49 28.39
N ASN A 193 -19.63 10.60 27.05
CA ASN A 193 -20.80 10.21 26.24
C ASN A 193 -20.44 9.94 24.77
N GLY A 194 -21.12 8.99 24.12
CA GLY A 194 -20.89 8.65 22.70
C GLY A 194 -20.66 7.16 22.41
N GLY A 195 -21.58 6.30 22.86
CA GLY A 195 -21.48 4.85 22.67
C GLY A 195 -21.42 4.42 21.18
N ARG A 196 -20.25 3.95 20.73
CA ARG A 196 -20.10 3.34 19.40
C ARG A 196 -20.67 1.92 19.42
N ARG A 197 -21.94 1.77 19.04
CA ARG A 197 -22.53 0.46 18.69
C ARG A 197 -21.74 -0.16 17.54
N SER A 198 -20.93 -1.19 17.83
CA SER A 198 -20.29 -2.04 16.83
C SER A 198 -21.35 -2.92 16.15
N GLN A 199 -22.01 -2.38 15.12
CA GLN A 199 -23.02 -3.15 14.37
C GLN A 199 -22.33 -4.02 13.33
N LYS A 200 -22.07 -5.28 13.71
CA LYS A 200 -21.60 -6.38 12.85
C LYS A 200 -22.67 -6.76 11.81
N GLY A 201 -22.91 -5.87 10.85
CA GLY A 201 -23.94 -6.01 9.83
C GLY A 201 -23.48 -6.90 8.67
N LYS A 202 -24.09 -8.08 8.53
CA LYS A 202 -23.97 -8.92 7.33
C LYS A 202 -24.29 -8.06 6.09
N GLY A 203 -23.41 -8.08 5.09
CA GLY A 203 -23.55 -7.27 3.87
C GLY A 203 -24.72 -7.70 2.99
N LYS A 204 -25.96 -7.28 3.34
CA LYS A 204 -27.05 -7.20 2.37
C LYS A 204 -26.55 -6.32 1.22
N LYS A 205 -26.62 -6.83 -0.02
CA LYS A 205 -26.44 -6.04 -1.24
C LYS A 205 -27.41 -4.85 -1.16
N ARG A 206 -26.93 -3.67 -0.78
CA ARG A 206 -27.77 -2.48 -0.68
C ARG A 206 -28.14 -2.09 -2.10
N THR A 207 -29.43 -2.21 -2.43
CA THR A 207 -29.94 -1.66 -3.69
C THR A 207 -29.60 -0.17 -3.73
N PRO A 208 -29.01 0.34 -4.82
CA PRO A 208 -28.65 1.74 -4.91
C PRO A 208 -29.93 2.57 -4.85
N LYS A 209 -30.07 3.39 -3.81
CA LYS A 209 -31.14 4.39 -3.71
C LYS A 209 -30.66 5.69 -4.35
N CYS A 210 -31.41 6.18 -5.31
CA CYS A 210 -31.16 7.45 -5.98
C CYS A 210 -31.27 8.57 -4.95
N TYR A 211 -30.25 9.42 -4.84
CA TYR A 211 -30.29 10.53 -3.89
C TYR A 211 -31.12 11.73 -4.39
N LEU A 212 -31.56 11.74 -5.66
CA LEU A 212 -32.42 12.78 -6.22
C LEU A 212 -33.91 12.49 -5.99
N CYS A 213 -34.33 11.23 -6.10
CA CYS A 213 -35.74 10.83 -6.08
C CYS A 213 -36.08 9.67 -5.12
N SER A 214 -35.09 9.10 -4.42
CA SER A 214 -35.21 7.96 -3.48
C SER A 214 -35.59 6.58 -4.06
N ASP A 215 -35.70 6.43 -5.38
CA ASP A 215 -36.00 5.15 -6.04
C ASP A 215 -34.79 4.20 -6.14
N ALA A 216 -35.04 2.94 -6.54
CA ALA A 216 -34.03 1.90 -6.68
C ALA A 216 -33.20 2.00 -8.00
N HIS A 217 -32.54 3.14 -8.23
CA HIS A 217 -31.59 3.32 -9.33
C HIS A 217 -30.41 4.24 -8.95
N TRP A 218 -29.36 4.27 -9.79
CA TRP A 218 -28.25 5.21 -9.63
C TRP A 218 -28.66 6.62 -10.12
N ALA A 219 -28.20 7.68 -9.45
CA ALA A 219 -28.57 9.05 -9.81
C ALA A 219 -28.22 9.46 -11.25
N LEU A 220 -27.21 8.82 -11.87
CA LEU A 220 -26.87 8.97 -13.29
C LEU A 220 -27.99 8.49 -14.24
N SER A 221 -28.77 7.50 -13.79
CA SER A 221 -29.93 6.93 -14.47
C SER A 221 -31.26 7.50 -13.97
N CYS A 222 -31.25 8.64 -13.25
CA CYS A 222 -32.46 9.26 -12.73
C CYS A 222 -33.22 10.01 -13.85
N PRO A 223 -34.51 9.73 -14.10
CA PRO A 223 -35.31 10.45 -15.11
C PRO A 223 -35.66 11.89 -14.69
N PHE A 224 -35.30 12.30 -13.47
CA PHE A 224 -35.49 13.66 -12.99
C PHE A 224 -34.21 14.51 -13.02
N LYS A 225 -33.06 13.98 -13.50
CA LYS A 225 -31.84 14.77 -13.67
C LYS A 225 -32.05 15.87 -14.72
N LYS A 226 -31.40 17.02 -14.55
CA LYS A 226 -31.41 18.10 -15.56
C LYS A 226 -30.22 18.07 -16.51
N HIS A 227 -29.13 17.43 -16.09
CA HIS A 227 -27.86 17.41 -16.82
C HIS A 227 -27.16 16.04 -16.66
N ASP A 228 -26.36 15.64 -17.66
CA ASP A 228 -25.62 14.37 -17.66
C ASP A 228 -24.18 14.45 -17.12
N ARG A 229 -23.61 15.65 -17.05
CA ARG A 229 -22.24 15.90 -16.59
C ARG A 229 -22.24 16.97 -15.49
N GLY A 230 -21.25 16.92 -14.61
CA GLY A 230 -21.15 17.81 -13.46
C GLY A 230 -22.31 17.64 -12.47
N CYS A 231 -22.80 18.74 -11.93
CA CYS A 231 -23.96 18.78 -11.06
C CYS A 231 -25.25 18.46 -11.84
N PHE A 232 -25.88 17.32 -11.55
CA PHE A 232 -27.15 16.90 -12.17
C PHE A 232 -28.35 17.85 -11.94
N ILE A 233 -28.18 18.93 -11.16
CA ILE A 233 -29.21 19.92 -10.82
C ILE A 233 -29.01 21.25 -11.57
N CYS A 234 -27.76 21.70 -11.76
CA CYS A 234 -27.43 23.00 -12.36
C CYS A 234 -26.28 23.00 -13.38
N GLY A 235 -25.65 21.86 -13.67
CA GLY A 235 -24.63 21.70 -14.71
C GLY A 235 -23.19 22.10 -14.33
N SER A 236 -22.97 22.85 -13.23
CA SER A 236 -21.62 23.24 -12.78
C SER A 236 -20.73 22.02 -12.50
N SER A 237 -19.44 22.13 -12.85
CA SER A 237 -18.39 21.15 -12.57
C SER A 237 -17.85 21.22 -11.14
N ASP A 238 -18.09 22.32 -10.43
CA ASP A 238 -17.40 22.68 -9.18
C ASP A 238 -17.91 21.90 -7.98
N HIS A 239 -19.11 21.33 -8.09
CA HIS A 239 -19.76 20.58 -7.03
C HIS A 239 -20.60 19.41 -7.57
N MET A 240 -20.73 18.36 -6.77
CA MET A 240 -21.69 17.28 -7.04
C MET A 240 -23.09 17.70 -6.59
N ALA A 241 -24.14 17.08 -7.16
CA ALA A 241 -25.53 17.44 -6.91
C ALA A 241 -25.93 17.53 -5.41
N ARG A 242 -25.36 16.69 -4.52
CA ARG A 242 -25.60 16.75 -3.07
C ARG A 242 -25.09 18.02 -2.38
N SER A 243 -24.10 18.68 -2.97
CA SER A 243 -23.51 19.94 -2.49
C SER A 243 -24.01 21.14 -3.30
N CYS A 244 -25.05 20.96 -4.12
CA CYS A 244 -25.66 22.04 -4.87
C CYS A 244 -26.46 22.95 -3.92
N PRO A 245 -26.32 24.29 -3.99
CA PRO A 245 -27.16 25.20 -3.21
C PRO A 245 -28.66 25.05 -3.52
N GLN A 246 -29.00 24.51 -4.69
CA GLN A 246 -30.37 24.21 -5.13
C GLN A 246 -30.81 22.76 -4.83
N TYR A 247 -30.09 22.00 -4.00
CA TYR A 247 -30.42 20.60 -3.73
C TYR A 247 -31.78 20.42 -3.04
N SER A 248 -32.06 21.21 -2.00
CA SER A 248 -33.29 21.12 -1.21
C SER A 248 -34.54 21.49 -2.03
N SER A 249 -34.51 22.62 -2.74
CA SER A 249 -35.58 23.07 -3.64
C SER A 249 -35.87 22.05 -4.75
N PHE A 250 -34.81 21.46 -5.31
CA PHE A 250 -34.93 20.46 -6.37
C PHE A 250 -35.53 19.13 -5.90
N VAL A 251 -35.09 18.59 -4.75
CA VAL A 251 -35.63 17.33 -4.20
C VAL A 251 -37.11 17.49 -3.82
N THR A 252 -37.50 18.62 -3.21
CA THR A 252 -38.92 18.94 -2.96
C THR A 252 -39.74 19.02 -4.25
N THR A 253 -39.18 19.59 -5.32
CA THR A 253 -39.83 19.64 -6.63
C THR A 253 -40.06 18.23 -7.21
N ILE A 254 -39.10 17.32 -7.06
CA ILE A 254 -39.24 15.92 -7.48
C ILE A 254 -40.30 15.19 -6.65
N ALA A 255 -40.32 15.39 -5.32
CA ALA A 255 -41.33 14.81 -4.45
C ALA A 255 -42.75 15.25 -4.84
N ASN A 256 -42.95 16.54 -5.14
CA ASN A 256 -44.22 17.08 -5.61
C ASN A 256 -44.62 16.50 -6.97
N LYS A 257 -43.70 16.45 -7.95
CA LYS A 257 -43.98 15.83 -9.26
C LYS A 257 -44.40 14.36 -9.16
N LYS A 258 -43.81 13.61 -8.24
CA LYS A 258 -44.21 12.23 -7.94
C LYS A 258 -45.60 12.13 -7.33
N ALA A 259 -45.95 13.02 -6.40
CA ALA A 259 -47.31 13.08 -5.83
C ALA A 259 -48.36 13.41 -6.90
N SER A 260 -47.99 14.20 -7.92
CA SER A 260 -48.82 14.51 -9.09
C SER A 260 -48.78 13.44 -10.21
N GLY A 261 -48.14 12.29 -10.01
CA GLY A 261 -48.10 11.20 -11.00
C GLY A 261 -47.22 11.45 -12.23
N VAL A 262 -46.40 12.50 -12.25
CA VAL A 262 -45.57 12.87 -13.41
C VAL A 262 -44.25 12.08 -13.40
N SER A 263 -44.10 11.14 -14.32
CA SER A 263 -42.81 10.52 -14.64
C SER A 263 -41.86 11.56 -15.26
N GLY A 264 -40.58 11.51 -14.89
CA GLY A 264 -39.59 12.49 -15.34
C GLY A 264 -39.32 12.41 -16.85
N ASN A 265 -38.90 13.53 -17.44
CA ASN A 265 -38.61 13.64 -18.87
C ASN A 265 -37.52 12.63 -19.30
N CYS A 266 -37.78 11.97 -20.43
CA CYS A 266 -36.78 11.23 -21.20
C CYS A 266 -35.83 12.21 -21.92
#